data_AF-E4U1W8-F1
#
_entry.id   AF-E4U1W8-F1
#
_cell.length_a   1.000
_cell.length_b   1.000
_cell.length_c   1.000
_cell.angle_alpha   90.00
_cell.angle_beta   90.00
_cell.angle_gamma   90.00
#
_symmetry.space_group_name_H-M   'P 1'
#
loop_
_entity.id
_entity.type
_entity.pdbx_description
1 polymer ?
#
loop_
_entity_poly.entity_id
_entity_poly.type
_entity_poly.pdbx_seq_one_letter_code
_entity_poly.pdbx_strand_id
1 'polypeptide(L)'
;MKRSTFDALLSFLGGVSWAFVIVGAWVTFQSLVFLGIVPALMFTFLFIFLAIFLLLVLETMSMARERNDMMAKQNQLLEEIRESVKDSSTDA
;
A
#
# COMPACT_ATOMS: atom_id res chain seq x y z
N MET A 1 18.94 -0.33 9.16
CA MET A 1 18.50 -1.55 8.44
C MET A 1 17.28 -2.24 9.08
N LYS A 2 16.20 -1.51 9.43
CA LYS A 2 14.89 -2.11 9.87
C LYS A 2 13.79 -2.01 8.79
N ARG A 3 14.14 -1.59 7.57
CA ARG A 3 13.22 -1.32 6.45
C ARG A 3 12.64 -2.60 5.82
N SER A 4 13.42 -3.68 5.76
CA SER A 4 13.07 -4.91 5.02
C SER A 4 11.82 -5.64 5.52
N THR A 5 11.58 -5.72 6.83
CA THR A 5 10.44 -6.50 7.35
C THR A 5 9.11 -5.81 7.11
N PHE A 6 9.06 -4.48 7.22
CA PHE A 6 7.83 -3.73 6.97
C PHE A 6 7.48 -3.71 5.48
N ASP A 7 8.47 -3.54 4.61
CA ASP A 7 8.24 -3.59 3.15
C ASP A 7 7.80 -5.01 2.71
N ALA A 8 8.39 -6.05 3.29
CA ALA A 8 7.96 -7.43 3.08
C ALA A 8 6.54 -7.68 3.58
N LEU A 9 6.15 -7.10 4.74
CA LEU A 9 4.78 -7.17 5.25
C LEU A 9 3.81 -6.43 4.33
N LEU A 10 4.19 -5.27 3.79
CA LEU A 10 3.36 -4.49 2.86
C LEU A 10 3.14 -5.23 1.54
N SER A 11 4.19 -5.81 0.96
CA SER A 11 4.06 -6.59 -0.28
C SER A 11 3.29 -7.89 -0.07
N PHE A 12 3.53 -8.58 1.05
CA PHE A 12 2.75 -9.74 1.47
C PHE A 12 1.28 -9.38 1.66
N LEU A 13 1.00 -8.30 2.38
CA LEU A 13 -0.36 -7.83 2.63
C LEU A 13 -1.06 -7.42 1.33
N GLY A 14 -0.36 -6.84 0.36
CA GLY A 14 -0.88 -6.59 -0.98
C GLY A 14 -1.30 -7.89 -1.70
N GLY A 15 -0.43 -8.91 -1.69
CA GLY A 15 -0.74 -10.22 -2.26
C GLY A 15 -1.92 -10.93 -1.56
N VAL A 16 -1.92 -10.93 -0.23
CA VAL A 16 -2.99 -11.51 0.59
C VAL A 16 -4.31 -10.74 0.40
N SER A 17 -4.27 -9.43 0.19
CA SER A 17 -5.46 -8.61 -0.05
C SER A 17 -6.20 -9.04 -1.32
N TRP A 18 -5.49 -9.34 -2.41
CA TRP A 18 -6.12 -9.86 -3.63
C TRP A 18 -6.72 -11.24 -3.44
N ALA A 19 -6.02 -12.14 -2.76
CA ALA A 19 -6.56 -13.45 -2.40
C ALA A 19 -7.80 -13.32 -1.51
N PHE A 20 -7.77 -12.39 -0.55
CA PHE A 20 -8.89 -12.09 0.34
C PHE A 20 -10.11 -11.57 -0.41
N VAL A 21 -9.94 -10.70 -1.41
CA VAL A 21 -11.05 -10.23 -2.27
C VAL A 21 -11.70 -11.41 -2.99
N ILE A 22 -10.91 -12.27 -3.63
CA ILE A 22 -11.44 -13.39 -4.45
C ILE A 22 -12.11 -14.44 -3.57
N VAL A 23 -11.41 -14.92 -2.53
CA VAL A 23 -11.91 -15.94 -1.62
C VAL A 23 -13.08 -15.39 -0.80
N GLY A 24 -12.96 -14.16 -0.31
CA GLY A 24 -14.02 -13.49 0.45
C GLY A 24 -15.27 -13.28 -0.38
N ALA A 25 -15.16 -12.91 -1.66
CA ALA A 25 -16.31 -12.76 -2.54
C ALA A 25 -17.01 -14.11 -2.78
N TRP A 26 -16.23 -15.18 -3.01
CA TRP A 26 -16.76 -16.54 -3.15
C TRP A 26 -17.48 -17.02 -1.89
N VAL A 27 -16.85 -16.86 -0.72
CA VAL A 27 -17.43 -17.24 0.59
C VAL A 27 -18.69 -16.43 0.88
N THR A 28 -18.67 -15.12 0.64
CA THR A 28 -19.83 -14.24 0.84
C THR A 28 -20.98 -14.65 -0.05
N PHE A 29 -20.70 -14.96 -1.32
CA PHE A 29 -21.71 -15.44 -2.26
C PHE A 29 -22.31 -16.76 -1.78
N GLN A 30 -21.47 -17.77 -1.53
CA GLN A 30 -21.92 -19.10 -1.12
C GLN A 30 -22.69 -19.07 0.20
N SER A 31 -22.29 -18.21 1.15
CA SER A 31 -22.97 -18.03 2.43
C SER A 31 -24.32 -17.35 2.30
N LEU A 32 -24.60 -16.62 1.22
CA LEU A 32 -25.84 -15.86 1.05
C LEU A 32 -26.76 -16.42 -0.05
N VAL A 33 -26.27 -17.40 -0.83
CA VAL A 33 -27.07 -18.10 -1.85
C VAL A 33 -28.34 -18.73 -1.26
N PHE A 34 -28.33 -19.16 0.02
CA PHE A 34 -29.53 -19.70 0.68
C PHE A 34 -30.69 -18.68 0.76
N LEU A 35 -30.38 -17.38 0.80
CA LEU A 35 -31.35 -16.29 0.87
C LEU A 35 -31.90 -15.94 -0.53
N GLY A 36 -31.26 -16.46 -1.58
CA GLY A 36 -31.61 -16.23 -2.98
C GLY A 36 -30.45 -15.60 -3.77
N ILE A 37 -30.48 -15.77 -5.09
CA ILE A 37 -29.41 -15.31 -6.00
C ILE A 37 -29.30 -13.78 -6.01
N VAL A 38 -30.44 -13.07 -6.01
CA VAL A 38 -30.47 -11.60 -6.05
C VAL A 38 -29.82 -10.97 -4.81
N PRO A 39 -30.22 -11.30 -3.55
CA PRO A 39 -29.56 -10.75 -2.38
C PRO A 39 -28.09 -11.20 -2.28
N ALA A 40 -27.76 -12.44 -2.65
CA ALA A 40 -26.38 -12.92 -2.66
C ALA A 40 -25.48 -12.04 -3.55
N LEU A 41 -25.90 -11.74 -4.79
CA LEU A 41 -25.14 -10.87 -5.69
C LEU A 41 -25.00 -9.45 -5.14
N MET A 42 -26.06 -8.87 -4.57
CA MET A 42 -25.99 -7.52 -3.98
C MET A 42 -24.97 -7.44 -2.85
N PHE A 43 -24.98 -8.38 -1.92
CA PHE A 43 -24.05 -8.38 -0.79
C PHE A 43 -22.63 -8.71 -1.20
N THR A 44 -22.43 -9.64 -2.15
CA THR A 44 -21.10 -9.91 -2.71
C THR A 44 -20.55 -8.68 -3.43
N PHE A 45 -21.38 -7.94 -4.17
CA PHE A 45 -20.97 -6.68 -4.78
C PHE A 45 -20.54 -5.64 -3.73
N LEU A 46 -21.35 -5.49 -2.67
CA LEU A 46 -21.03 -4.57 -1.57
C LEU A 46 -19.74 -4.95 -0.84
N PHE A 47 -19.51 -6.26 -0.64
CA PHE A 47 -18.27 -6.79 -0.10
C PHE A 47 -17.06 -6.44 -0.99
N ILE A 48 -17.15 -6.72 -2.30
CA ILE A 48 -16.07 -6.42 -3.25
C ILE A 48 -15.76 -4.92 -3.25
N PHE A 49 -16.79 -4.07 -3.27
CA PHE A 49 -16.63 -2.63 -3.21
C PHE A 49 -15.84 -2.18 -1.95
N LEU A 50 -16.24 -2.68 -0.78
CA LEU A 50 -15.55 -2.39 0.47
C LEU A 50 -14.12 -2.93 0.48
N ALA A 51 -13.91 -4.13 -0.04
CA ALA A 51 -12.61 -4.78 -0.05
C ALA A 51 -11.61 -4.05 -0.98
N ILE A 52 -12.06 -3.62 -2.17
CA ILE A 52 -11.26 -2.79 -3.07
C ILE A 52 -10.95 -1.43 -2.45
N PHE A 53 -11.93 -0.82 -1.76
CA PHE A 53 -11.69 0.44 -1.04
C PHE A 53 -10.57 0.29 0.00
N LEU A 54 -10.60 -0.77 0.80
CA LEU A 54 -9.54 -1.07 1.77
C LEU A 54 -8.19 -1.33 1.09
N LEU A 55 -8.19 -2.02 -0.05
CA LEU A 55 -6.98 -2.27 -0.84
C LEU A 55 -6.35 -0.95 -1.32
N LEU A 56 -7.16 -0.02 -1.82
CA LEU A 56 -6.73 1.32 -2.21
C LEU A 56 -6.11 2.11 -1.06
N VAL A 57 -6.69 2.03 0.14
CA VAL A 57 -6.12 2.65 1.34
C VAL A 57 -4.75 2.06 1.65
N LEU A 58 -4.63 0.73 1.61
CA LEU A 58 -3.35 0.04 1.84
C LEU A 58 -2.27 0.50 0.84
N GLU A 59 -2.62 0.54 -0.43
CA GLU A 59 -1.72 0.93 -1.52
C GLU A 59 -1.28 2.40 -1.38
N THR A 60 -2.22 3.29 -1.03
CA THR A 60 -1.93 4.70 -0.79
C THR A 60 -0.98 4.88 0.40
N MET A 61 -1.16 4.12 1.48
CA MET A 61 -0.26 4.14 2.63
C MET A 61 1.16 3.67 2.27
N SER A 62 1.26 2.64 1.43
CA SER A 62 2.54 2.16 0.89
C SER A 62 3.26 3.27 0.12
N MET A 63 2.56 3.88 -0.83
CA MET A 63 3.13 4.92 -1.71
C MET A 63 3.51 6.20 -0.94
N ALA A 64 2.68 6.61 0.03
CA ALA A 64 2.98 7.77 0.88
C ALA A 64 4.28 7.56 1.67
N ARG A 65 4.51 6.33 2.15
CA ARG A 65 5.74 6.00 2.88
C ARG A 65 6.97 5.99 1.98
N GLU A 66 6.84 5.40 0.79
CA GLU A 66 7.93 5.39 -0.19
C GLU A 66 8.35 6.83 -0.56
N ARG A 67 7.37 7.73 -0.76
CA ARG A 67 7.64 9.16 -0.98
C ARG A 67 8.39 9.80 0.18
N ASN A 68 8.01 9.52 1.43
CA ASN A 68 8.72 10.06 2.59
C ASN A 68 10.18 9.58 2.65
N ASP A 69 10.43 8.31 2.33
CA ASP A 69 11.78 7.75 2.29
C ASP A 69 12.62 8.35 1.14
N MET A 70 12.00 8.63 -0.02
CA MET A 70 12.65 9.33 -1.13
C MET A 70 12.99 10.78 -0.77
N MET A 71 12.07 11.51 -0.13
CA MET A 71 12.29 12.90 0.30
C MET A 71 13.43 13.00 1.33
N ALA A 72 13.52 12.05 2.26
CA ALA A 72 14.62 12.00 3.22
C ALA A 72 15.99 11.80 2.54
N LYS A 73 16.06 10.91 1.54
CA LYS A 73 17.29 10.71 0.74
C LYS A 73 17.65 11.94 -0.08
N GLN A 74 16.67 12.60 -0.69
CA GLN A 74 16.89 13.83 -1.45
C GLN A 74 17.43 14.94 -0.56
N ASN A 75 16.91 15.08 0.66
CA ASN A 75 17.39 16.09 1.60
C ASN A 75 18.84 15.84 2.03
N GLN A 76 19.21 14.57 2.29
CA GLN A 76 20.61 14.20 2.58
C GLN A 76 21.55 14.55 1.42
N LEU A 77 21.16 14.22 0.19
CA LEU A 77 21.94 14.60 -1.00
C LEU A 77 22.11 16.12 -1.14
N LEU A 78 21.07 16.90 -0.84
CA LEU A 78 21.14 18.36 -0.89
C LEU A 78 22.08 18.93 0.20
N GLU A 79 22.09 18.33 1.39
CA GLU A 79 23.02 18.71 2.46
C GLU A 79 24.48 18.41 2.06
N GLU A 80 24.76 17.23 1.51
CA GLU A 80 26.09 16.86 1.01
C GLU A 80 26.58 17.78 -0.12
N ILE A 81 25.69 18.14 -1.06
CA ILE A 81 25.99 19.11 -2.12
C ILE A 81 26.27 20.49 -1.51
N ARG A 82 25.49 20.91 -0.52
CA ARG A 82 25.69 22.20 0.16
C ARG A 82 27.04 22.26 0.88
N GLU A 83 27.44 21.20 1.57
CA GLU A 83 28.73 21.12 2.26
C GLU A 83 29.91 21.13 1.28
N SER A 84 29.83 20.34 0.20
CA SER A 84 30.88 20.31 -0.83
C SER A 84 31.05 21.64 -1.58
N VAL A 85 29.96 22.37 -1.84
CA VAL A 85 30.02 23.73 -2.42
C VAL A 85 30.62 24.73 -1.43
N LYS A 86 30.34 24.61 -0.13
CA LYS A 86 30.90 25.50 0.89
C LYS A 86 32.41 25.31 1.04
N ASP A 87 32.89 24.06 1.08
CA ASP A 87 34.32 23.76 1.19
C ASP A 87 35.08 24.28 -0.04
N SER A 88 34.55 24.07 -1.24
CA SER A 88 35.17 24.58 -2.49
C SER A 88 35.20 26.11 -2.61
N SER A 89 34.32 26.83 -1.91
CA SER A 89 34.35 28.30 -1.83
C SER A 89 35.30 28.87 -0.77
N THR A 90 35.79 28.03 0.16
CA THR A 90 36.70 28.45 1.24
C THR A 90 38.17 28.30 0.83
N ASP A 91 38.46 27.48 -0.17
CA ASP A 91 39.79 27.25 -0.73
C ASP A 91 40.17 28.20 -1.90
N ALA A 92 39.30 29.18 -2.24
CA ALA A 92 39.52 30.20 -3.27
C ALA A 92 39.71 31.60 -2.65
#